data_AF-A0A0P9HWZ6-F1
#
_entry.id   AF-A0A0P9HWZ6-F1
#
_cell.length_a   1.000
_cell.length_b   1.000
_cell.length_c   1.000
_cell.angle_alpha   90.00
_cell.angle_beta   90.00
_cell.angle_gamma   90.00
#
_symmetry.space_group_name_H-M   'P 1'
#
loop_
_entity.id
_entity.type
_entity.pdbx_description
1 polymer ?
#
loop_
_entity_poly.entity_id
_entity_poly.type
_entity_poly.pdbx_seq_one_letter_code
_entity_poly.pdbx_strand_id
1 'polypeptide(L)'
;MNLRILLLTLLITGCSEATTEFEKLAVEISHEKSAKFDSGYWQVGGNLQSANAIAWQKASFQNKRATCSVFLEALIQQNKLNIEDSSDENIKKMSEELVYLLNERFKMVGNAQENEESFKHLKVSKEALIVIKSLKWYKNV
;
A
#
# COMPACT_ATOMS: atom_id res chain seq x y z
N MET A 1 -37.30 -8.42 -39.10
CA MET A 1 -37.32 -7.29 -38.15
C MET A 1 -36.72 -7.77 -36.84
N ASN A 2 -35.74 -7.00 -36.33
CA ASN A 2 -35.24 -6.98 -34.94
C ASN A 2 -34.13 -7.95 -34.49
N LEU A 3 -32.89 -7.44 -34.69
CA LEU A 3 -31.91 -7.14 -33.64
C LEU A 3 -31.49 -8.29 -32.72
N ARG A 4 -30.49 -9.08 -33.17
CA ARG A 4 -29.65 -9.87 -32.27
C ARG A 4 -28.67 -8.92 -31.57
N ILE A 5 -29.02 -8.57 -30.33
CA ILE A 5 -28.18 -7.75 -29.44
C ILE A 5 -26.89 -8.52 -29.16
N LEU A 6 -25.78 -7.90 -29.55
CA LEU A 6 -24.42 -8.25 -29.14
C LEU A 6 -24.35 -8.15 -27.60
N LEU A 7 -24.23 -9.28 -26.89
CA LEU A 7 -23.76 -9.28 -25.50
C LEU A 7 -22.23 -9.16 -25.51
N LEU A 8 -21.76 -7.93 -25.62
CA LEU A 8 -20.37 -7.56 -25.34
C LEU A 8 -20.27 -7.26 -23.83
N THR A 9 -20.32 -8.29 -22.99
CA THR A 9 -20.11 -8.11 -21.55
C THR A 9 -18.62 -7.98 -21.24
N LEU A 10 -18.22 -6.72 -21.13
CA LEU A 10 -17.10 -6.15 -20.39
C LEU A 10 -16.58 -7.11 -19.28
N LEU A 11 -15.37 -7.64 -19.44
CA LEU A 11 -14.73 -8.55 -18.48
C LEU A 11 -13.43 -8.01 -17.87
N ILE A 12 -13.18 -6.71 -17.88
CA ILE A 12 -11.85 -6.21 -17.48
C ILE A 12 -11.94 -4.85 -16.75
N THR A 13 -12.30 -4.83 -15.45
CA THR A 13 -12.02 -3.64 -14.60
C THR A 13 -11.93 -3.89 -13.08
N GLY A 14 -12.12 -5.12 -12.57
CA GLY A 14 -12.21 -5.34 -11.11
C GLY A 14 -10.95 -5.07 -10.29
N CYS A 15 -9.74 -5.10 -10.88
CA CYS A 15 -8.49 -4.91 -10.12
C CYS A 15 -8.10 -3.44 -9.90
N SER A 16 -8.55 -2.53 -10.77
CA SER A 16 -8.16 -1.11 -10.67
C SER A 16 -8.90 -0.42 -9.52
N GLU A 17 -10.19 -0.72 -9.37
CA GLU A 17 -11.06 -0.09 -8.37
C GLU A 17 -10.65 -0.46 -6.95
N ALA A 18 -10.38 -1.75 -6.69
CA ALA A 18 -9.95 -2.21 -5.38
C ALA A 18 -8.62 -1.60 -4.91
N THR A 19 -7.70 -1.29 -5.83
CA THR A 19 -6.41 -0.66 -5.49
C THR A 19 -6.60 0.82 -5.15
N THR A 20 -7.51 1.50 -5.85
CA THR A 20 -7.85 2.91 -5.59
C THR A 20 -8.53 3.07 -4.22
N GLU A 21 -9.49 2.21 -3.88
CA GLU A 21 -10.18 2.26 -2.58
C GLU A 21 -9.23 1.95 -1.41
N PHE A 22 -8.35 0.96 -1.58
CA PHE A 22 -7.31 0.64 -0.59
C PHE A 22 -6.39 1.85 -0.31
N GLU A 23 -5.92 2.52 -1.36
CA GLU A 23 -5.06 3.69 -1.20
C GLU A 23 -5.79 4.86 -0.55
N LYS A 24 -7.01 5.16 -1.00
CA LYS A 24 -7.80 6.27 -0.48
C LYS A 24 -8.03 6.10 1.02
N LEU A 25 -8.43 4.89 1.45
CA LEU A 25 -8.62 4.59 2.86
C LEU A 25 -7.31 4.75 3.67
N ALA A 26 -6.19 4.29 3.13
CA ALA A 26 -4.90 4.46 3.79
C ALA A 26 -4.49 5.94 3.96
N VAL A 27 -4.84 6.80 3.00
CA VAL A 27 -4.65 8.25 3.10
C VAL A 27 -5.54 8.84 4.19
N GLU A 28 -6.82 8.47 4.23
CA GLU A 28 -7.78 8.92 5.25
C GLU A 28 -7.30 8.56 6.66
N ILE A 29 -6.90 7.31 6.88
CA ILE A 29 -6.34 6.83 8.15
C ILE A 29 -5.08 7.63 8.53
N SER A 30 -4.18 7.93 7.59
CA SER A 30 -2.98 8.73 7.89
C SER A 30 -3.32 10.14 8.38
N HIS A 31 -4.34 10.78 7.79
CA HIS A 31 -4.83 12.08 8.24
C HIS A 31 -5.44 11.98 9.65
N GLU A 32 -6.26 10.96 9.91
CA GLU A 32 -6.85 10.73 11.23
C GLU A 32 -5.77 10.55 12.31
N LYS A 33 -4.73 9.74 12.02
CA LYS A 33 -3.60 9.55 12.94
C LYS A 33 -2.87 10.86 13.21
N SER A 34 -2.62 11.65 12.16
CA SER A 34 -1.93 12.95 12.28
C SER A 34 -2.75 13.99 13.04
N ALA A 35 -4.08 13.87 13.05
CA ALA A 35 -4.96 14.72 13.85
C ALA A 35 -5.06 14.27 15.32
N LYS A 36 -4.89 12.97 15.58
CA LYS A 36 -5.09 12.36 16.90
C LYS A 36 -3.82 12.28 17.74
N PHE A 37 -2.65 12.12 17.13
CA PHE A 37 -1.40 11.83 17.81
C PHE A 37 -0.31 12.84 17.45
N ASP A 38 0.63 13.04 18.38
CA ASP A 38 1.78 13.91 18.16
C ASP A 38 2.73 13.34 17.09
N SER A 39 3.53 14.22 16.48
CA SER A 39 4.49 13.86 15.42
C SER A 39 5.57 12.84 15.84
N GLY A 40 5.77 12.64 17.14
CA GLY A 40 6.67 11.62 17.68
C GLY A 40 6.07 10.21 17.73
N TYR A 41 4.76 10.06 17.53
CA TYR A 41 4.11 8.76 17.53
C TYR A 41 4.45 7.97 16.26
N TRP A 42 4.71 6.68 16.40
CA TRP A 42 5.38 5.89 15.37
C TRP A 42 4.55 5.66 14.09
N GLN A 43 3.23 5.87 14.15
CA GLN A 43 2.30 5.80 13.01
C GLN A 43 2.04 7.16 12.35
N VAL A 44 2.60 8.25 12.88
CA VAL A 44 2.43 9.60 12.32
C VAL A 44 3.57 9.91 11.34
N GLY A 45 3.26 10.70 10.32
CA GLY A 45 4.24 11.19 9.34
C GLY A 45 4.41 10.31 8.10
N GLY A 46 3.55 9.31 7.90
CA GLY A 46 3.51 8.49 6.68
C GLY A 46 2.77 9.19 5.55
N ASN A 47 3.43 9.47 4.42
CA ASN A 47 2.85 10.19 3.28
C ASN A 47 3.13 9.56 1.91
N LEU A 48 3.51 8.28 1.88
CA LEU A 48 3.91 7.59 0.65
C LEU A 48 2.78 6.79 0.00
N GLN A 49 1.54 6.88 0.50
CA GLN A 49 0.41 6.03 0.09
C GLN A 49 0.15 6.14 -1.42
N SER A 50 0.11 7.37 -1.93
CA SER A 50 -0.09 7.66 -3.36
C SER A 50 1.21 7.88 -4.13
N ALA A 51 2.37 7.75 -3.47
CA ALA A 51 3.67 8.07 -4.06
C ALA A 51 4.22 6.92 -4.94
N ASN A 52 5.30 7.20 -5.65
CA ASN A 52 6.03 6.20 -6.43
C ASN A 52 7.24 5.64 -5.67
N ALA A 53 7.85 4.60 -6.24
CA ALA A 53 9.02 3.93 -5.67
C ALA A 53 10.25 4.86 -5.53
N ILE A 54 10.38 5.91 -6.35
CA ILE A 54 11.46 6.91 -6.20
C ILE A 54 11.29 7.73 -4.92
N ALA A 55 10.06 8.15 -4.62
CA ALA A 55 9.75 8.81 -3.36
C ALA A 55 10.00 7.86 -2.17
N TRP A 56 9.63 6.58 -2.31
CA TRP A 56 9.95 5.56 -1.31
C TRP A 56 11.44 5.43 -1.06
N GLN A 57 12.26 5.29 -2.10
CA GLN A 57 13.71 5.16 -1.98
C GLN A 57 14.36 6.31 -1.19
N LYS A 58 13.83 7.54 -1.33
CA LYS A 58 14.32 8.75 -0.65
C LYS A 58 13.77 8.92 0.77
N ALA A 59 12.71 8.21 1.14
CA ALA A 59 12.03 8.41 2.40
C ALA A 59 12.77 7.80 3.60
N SER A 60 12.60 8.43 4.77
CA SER A 60 13.08 7.90 6.04
C SER A 60 12.36 6.61 6.42
N PHE A 61 13.00 5.80 7.28
CA PHE A 61 12.39 4.58 7.81
C PHE A 61 11.09 4.88 8.56
N GLN A 62 11.02 5.98 9.31
CA GLN A 62 9.84 6.40 10.06
C GLN A 62 8.65 6.65 9.13
N ASN A 63 8.85 7.40 8.04
CA ASN A 63 7.80 7.66 7.05
C ASN A 63 7.34 6.35 6.37
N LYS A 64 8.29 5.49 5.99
CA LYS A 64 7.99 4.18 5.40
C LYS A 64 7.17 3.30 6.34
N ARG A 65 7.54 3.24 7.62
CA ARG A 65 6.84 2.45 8.64
C ARG A 65 5.44 2.99 8.90
N ALA A 66 5.30 4.29 9.09
CA ALA A 66 3.99 4.93 9.27
C ALA A 66 3.08 4.73 8.04
N THR A 67 3.65 4.76 6.83
CA THR A 67 2.91 4.43 5.60
C THR A 67 2.48 2.96 5.59
N CYS A 68 3.37 2.02 5.95
CA CYS A 68 3.03 0.60 6.04
C CYS A 68 1.97 0.30 7.09
N SER A 69 1.99 0.98 8.24
CA SER A 69 0.98 0.75 9.27
C SER A 69 -0.42 1.13 8.79
N VAL A 70 -0.58 2.25 8.07
CA VAL A 70 -1.90 2.63 7.56
C VAL A 70 -2.39 1.72 6.42
N PHE A 71 -1.49 1.09 5.67
CA PHE A 71 -1.87 0.02 4.73
C PHE A 71 -2.43 -1.20 5.47
N LEU A 72 -1.78 -1.64 6.55
CA LEU A 72 -2.27 -2.77 7.35
C LEU A 72 -3.61 -2.43 8.01
N GLU A 73 -3.74 -1.23 8.59
CA GLU A 73 -4.99 -0.75 9.18
C GLU A 73 -6.12 -0.62 8.17
N ALA A 74 -5.85 -0.15 6.94
CA ALA A 74 -6.85 -0.13 5.87
C ALA A 74 -7.38 -1.53 5.56
N LEU A 75 -6.50 -2.54 5.54
CA LEU A 75 -6.92 -3.93 5.32
C LEU A 75 -7.67 -4.51 6.53
N ILE A 76 -7.32 -4.12 7.76
CA ILE A 76 -8.07 -4.51 8.97
C ILE A 76 -9.48 -3.92 8.92
N GLN A 77 -9.61 -2.63 8.62
CA GLN A 77 -10.92 -1.96 8.50
C GLN A 77 -11.78 -2.59 7.40
N GLN A 78 -11.16 -3.04 6.31
CA GLN A 78 -11.85 -3.75 5.23
C GLN A 78 -12.08 -5.25 5.51
N ASN A 79 -11.68 -5.78 6.67
CA ASN A 79 -11.69 -7.22 7.00
C ASN A 79 -10.97 -8.09 5.95
N LYS A 80 -9.88 -7.56 5.40
CA LYS A 80 -9.04 -8.15 4.35
C LYS A 80 -7.63 -8.50 4.80
N LEU A 81 -7.28 -8.23 6.05
CA LEU A 81 -6.03 -8.70 6.64
C LEU A 81 -6.27 -10.03 7.38
N ASN A 82 -5.49 -11.04 7.05
CA ASN A 82 -5.36 -12.27 7.80
C ASN A 82 -4.40 -12.02 8.96
N ILE A 83 -4.96 -11.74 10.13
CA ILE A 83 -4.22 -11.41 11.34
C ILE A 83 -4.94 -12.02 12.55
N GLU A 84 -4.18 -12.64 13.45
CA GLU A 84 -4.72 -13.25 14.67
C GLU A 84 -4.82 -12.23 15.82
N ASP A 85 -3.87 -11.30 15.88
CA ASP A 85 -3.79 -10.24 16.89
C ASP A 85 -3.56 -8.88 16.22
N SER A 86 -4.49 -7.95 16.35
CA SER A 86 -4.39 -6.58 15.84
C SER A 86 -3.80 -5.57 16.84
N SER A 87 -3.03 -6.03 17.83
CA SER A 87 -2.34 -5.16 18.79
C SER A 87 -1.38 -4.19 18.11
N ASP A 88 -1.20 -3.00 18.69
CA ASP A 88 -0.25 -1.97 18.22
C ASP A 88 1.16 -2.55 18.01
N GLU A 89 1.60 -3.44 18.91
CA GLU A 89 2.91 -4.08 18.81
C GLU A 89 3.01 -5.00 17.58
N ASN A 90 1.99 -5.81 17.32
CA ASN A 90 1.99 -6.69 16.16
C ASN A 90 1.91 -5.90 14.85
N ILE A 91 1.05 -4.88 14.78
CA ILE A 91 0.98 -3.99 13.60
C ILE A 91 2.31 -3.30 13.36
N LYS A 92 3.00 -2.87 14.41
CA LYS A 92 4.34 -2.29 14.29
C LYS A 92 5.32 -3.28 13.68
N LYS A 93 5.40 -4.51 14.19
CA LYS A 93 6.30 -5.56 13.66
C LYS A 93 5.99 -5.86 12.18
N MET A 94 4.73 -6.09 11.85
CA MET A 94 4.30 -6.33 10.46
C MET A 94 4.60 -5.14 9.55
N SER A 95 4.45 -3.91 10.04
CA SER A 95 4.78 -2.71 9.27
C SER A 95 6.28 -2.63 8.97
N GLU A 96 7.15 -2.99 9.91
CA GLU A 96 8.60 -2.99 9.74
C GLU A 96 9.05 -4.11 8.78
N GLU A 97 8.42 -5.28 8.82
CA GLU A 97 8.62 -6.34 7.84
C GLU A 97 8.18 -5.92 6.43
N LEU A 98 7.02 -5.26 6.31
CA LEU A 98 6.56 -4.73 5.02
C LEU A 98 7.52 -3.67 4.47
N VAL A 99 8.09 -2.81 5.33
CA VAL A 99 9.13 -1.84 4.94
C VAL A 99 10.35 -2.56 4.37
N TYR A 100 10.82 -3.61 5.04
CA TYR A 100 11.97 -4.39 4.58
C TYR A 100 11.71 -4.97 3.17
N LEU A 101 10.56 -5.60 2.95
CA LEU A 101 10.22 -6.22 1.67
C LEU A 101 10.03 -5.20 0.55
N LEU A 102 9.44 -4.04 0.85
CA LEU A 102 9.32 -2.94 -0.10
C LEU A 102 10.67 -2.29 -0.41
N ASN A 103 11.58 -2.19 0.55
CA ASN A 103 12.94 -1.72 0.29
C ASN A 103 13.69 -2.65 -0.66
N GLU A 104 13.57 -3.97 -0.49
CA GLU A 104 14.20 -4.93 -1.43
C GLU A 104 13.56 -4.83 -2.82
N ARG A 105 12.23 -4.73 -2.90
CA ARG A 105 11.52 -4.53 -4.17
C ARG A 105 11.90 -3.23 -4.88
N PHE A 106 12.17 -2.17 -4.12
CA PHE A 106 12.53 -0.84 -4.64
C PHE A 106 14.01 -0.52 -4.52
N LYS A 107 14.87 -1.55 -4.43
CA LYS A 107 16.31 -1.36 -4.32
C LYS A 107 16.83 -0.58 -5.53
N MET A 108 17.60 0.48 -5.27
CA MET A 108 18.15 1.33 -6.34
C MET A 108 19.02 0.50 -7.30
N VAL A 109 18.89 0.77 -8.60
CA VAL A 109 19.66 0.10 -9.65
C VAL A 109 20.33 1.12 -10.57
N GLY A 110 21.54 0.80 -11.03
CA GLY A 110 22.23 1.63 -12.01
C GLY A 110 22.52 3.06 -11.53
N ASN A 111 22.57 3.98 -12.48
CA ASN A 111 22.68 5.41 -12.22
C ASN A 111 21.30 6.06 -11.94
N ALA A 112 21.29 7.36 -11.62
CA ALA A 112 20.06 8.08 -11.26
C ALA A 112 18.97 8.02 -12.34
N GLN A 113 19.36 8.13 -13.62
CA GLN A 113 18.41 8.08 -14.74
C GLN A 113 17.85 6.67 -14.92
N GLU A 114 18.71 5.64 -14.91
CA GLU A 114 18.31 4.23 -15.03
C GLU A 114 17.37 3.81 -13.90
N ASN A 115 17.67 4.24 -12.66
CA ASN A 115 16.83 4.02 -11.50
C ASN A 115 15.46 4.69 -11.67
N GLU A 116 15.44 5.95 -12.12
CA GLU A 116 14.20 6.69 -12.34
C GLU A 116 13.32 6.03 -13.40
N GLU A 117 13.89 5.63 -14.54
CA GLU A 117 13.18 4.90 -15.59
C GLU A 117 12.58 3.58 -15.07
N SER A 118 13.35 2.85 -14.26
CA SER A 118 12.95 1.55 -13.70
C SER A 118 11.82 1.66 -12.66
N PHE A 119 11.76 2.72 -11.88
CA PHE A 119 10.92 2.77 -10.67
C PHE A 119 9.85 3.86 -10.65
N LYS A 120 9.94 4.93 -11.46
CA LYS A 120 9.00 6.07 -11.40
C LYS A 120 7.53 5.71 -11.63
N HIS A 121 7.28 4.61 -12.35
CA HIS A 121 5.94 4.14 -12.72
C HIS A 121 5.36 3.15 -11.69
N LEU A 122 6.15 2.70 -10.72
CA LEU A 122 5.69 1.78 -9.68
C LEU A 122 5.11 2.57 -8.50
N LYS A 123 3.83 2.34 -8.22
CA LYS A 123 3.10 3.00 -7.13
C LYS A 123 3.26 2.21 -5.84
N VAL A 124 3.56 2.89 -4.74
CA VAL A 124 3.83 2.25 -3.44
C VAL A 124 2.65 1.42 -2.95
N SER A 125 1.43 1.95 -2.97
CA SER A 125 0.21 1.24 -2.57
C SER A 125 -0.01 -0.06 -3.35
N LYS A 126 0.15 -0.01 -4.67
CA LYS A 126 0.01 -1.18 -5.55
C LYS A 126 1.01 -2.27 -5.20
N GLU A 127 2.28 -1.89 -5.05
CA GLU A 127 3.34 -2.85 -4.74
C GLU A 127 3.24 -3.39 -3.31
N ALA A 128 2.81 -2.56 -2.35
CA ALA A 128 2.51 -3.01 -0.98
C ALA A 128 1.43 -4.09 -1.00
N LEU A 129 0.33 -3.88 -1.74
CA LEU A 129 -0.73 -4.87 -1.86
C LEU A 129 -0.25 -6.18 -2.52
N ILE A 130 0.65 -6.10 -3.51
CA ILE A 130 1.28 -7.28 -4.11
C ILE A 130 2.12 -8.04 -3.07
N VAL A 131 2.95 -7.34 -2.30
CA VAL A 131 3.79 -7.95 -1.24
C VAL A 131 2.90 -8.61 -0.18
N ILE A 132 1.91 -7.90 0.35
CA ILE A 132 0.96 -8.41 1.36
C ILE A 132 0.25 -9.68 0.85
N LYS A 133 -0.15 -9.72 -0.43
CA LYS A 133 -0.74 -10.92 -1.04
C LYS A 133 0.24 -12.08 -1.12
N SER A 134 1.51 -11.81 -1.48
CA SER A 134 2.55 -12.86 -1.54
C SER A 134 2.88 -13.47 -0.18
N LEU A 135 2.75 -12.70 0.91
CA LEU A 135 2.90 -13.16 2.29
C LEU A 135 1.68 -13.94 2.82
N LYS A 136 0.61 -14.06 2.02
CA LYS A 136 -0.69 -14.61 2.45
C LYS A 136 -1.32 -13.86 3.62
N TRP A 137 -0.96 -12.60 3.79
CA TRP A 137 -1.59 -11.68 4.75
C TRP A 137 -2.92 -11.14 4.21
N TYR A 138 -3.13 -11.19 2.89
CA TYR A 138 -4.41 -10.78 2.31
C TYR A 138 -5.44 -11.93 2.40
N LYS A 139 -6.62 -11.63 2.94
CA LYS A 139 -7.75 -12.56 3.02
C LYS A 139 -8.54 -12.52 1.69
N ASN A 140 -8.56 -13.65 0.99
CA ASN A 140 -9.46 -13.87 -0.15
C ASN A 140 -10.82 -14.31 0.43
N VAL A 141 -11.66 -13.35 0.78
CA VAL A 141 -13.06 -13.63 1.19
C VAL A 141 -13.93 -13.75 -0.05
#